data_AF-A0A7S3QWB3-F1
#
_entry.id   AF-A0A7S3QWB3-F1
#
_cell.length_a   1.000
_cell.length_b   1.000
_cell.length_c   1.000
_cell.angle_alpha   90.00
_cell.angle_beta   90.00
_cell.angle_gamma   90.00
#
_symmetry.space_group_name_H-M   'P 1'
#
loop_
_entity.id
_entity.type
_entity.pdbx_description
1 polymer ?
#
loop_
_entity_poly.entity_id
_entity_poly.type
_entity_poly.pdbx_seq_one_letter_code
_entity_poly.pdbx_strand_id
1 'polypeptide(L)'
;MASEPAKGDPFAASVQERMPYYLKRIQLFEQYAANQRARIEEARQANQEITLTLPDGKQRKAIKNVTTPQEVAKEISSGLAKKVVVAEVDGQPWDLARPLEADCAIKLYGFDDPEGKDAFWHSSAHVLGQALELEFGADLTIGPALEEGFYYDCFLGDKTLTEGDRARIEKRVEQAVKEGQKFERVEVTRDEALAMFLENKFKVEIITALPKEAVITVYRVGPMVDLCTSLQGFNDCVFACRWRSSLPFPRRQ
;
A
#
# COMPACT_ATOMS: atom_id res chain seq x y z
N MET A 1 -9.95 -6.47 -14.51
CA MET A 1 -10.56 -5.66 -15.59
C MET A 1 -11.71 -4.86 -15.00
N ALA A 2 -11.96 -3.64 -15.51
CA ALA A 2 -13.13 -2.87 -15.08
C ALA A 2 -14.42 -3.61 -15.41
N SER A 3 -15.44 -3.60 -14.54
CA SER A 3 -16.76 -4.09 -14.95
C SER A 3 -17.28 -3.24 -16.10
N GLU A 4 -17.93 -3.87 -17.08
CA GLU A 4 -18.56 -3.11 -18.16
C GLU A 4 -19.58 -2.12 -17.57
N PRO A 5 -19.51 -0.83 -17.97
CA PRO A 5 -20.40 0.18 -17.42
C PRO A 5 -21.85 -0.15 -17.78
N ALA A 6 -22.75 -0.02 -16.80
CA ALA A 6 -24.18 -0.16 -17.06
C ALA A 6 -24.63 0.89 -18.07
N LYS A 7 -25.64 0.55 -18.89
CA LYS A 7 -26.19 1.49 -19.87
C LYS A 7 -26.74 2.72 -19.13
N GLY A 8 -26.15 3.89 -19.36
CA GLY A 8 -26.50 5.13 -18.66
C GLY A 8 -25.70 5.44 -17.39
N ASP A 9 -24.60 4.70 -17.14
CA ASP A 9 -23.69 4.97 -16.02
C ASP A 9 -23.08 6.39 -16.13
N PRO A 10 -23.36 7.32 -15.19
CA PRO A 10 -22.86 8.68 -15.24
C PRO A 10 -21.33 8.75 -15.07
N PHE A 11 -20.68 7.72 -14.56
CA PHE A 11 -19.23 7.69 -14.34
C PHE A 11 -18.43 7.12 -15.50
N ALA A 12 -19.07 6.44 -16.46
CA ALA A 12 -18.38 5.74 -17.54
C ALA A 12 -17.44 6.63 -18.35
N ALA A 13 -17.89 7.84 -18.70
CA ALA A 13 -17.06 8.82 -19.42
C ALA A 13 -15.84 9.26 -18.60
N SER A 14 -16.02 9.51 -17.29
CA SER A 14 -14.92 9.90 -16.40
C SER A 14 -13.88 8.79 -16.27
N VAL A 15 -14.31 7.54 -16.07
CA VAL A 15 -13.39 6.40 -16.02
C VAL A 15 -12.61 6.25 -17.33
N GLN A 16 -13.30 6.37 -18.47
CA GLN A 16 -12.66 6.23 -19.79
C GLN A 16 -11.65 7.34 -20.06
N GLU A 17 -11.97 8.58 -19.69
CA GLU A 17 -11.08 9.74 -19.81
C GLU A 17 -9.82 9.57 -18.94
N ARG A 18 -9.96 8.99 -17.75
CA ARG A 18 -8.84 8.81 -16.80
C ARG A 18 -7.96 7.61 -17.09
N MET A 19 -8.44 6.64 -17.85
CA MET A 19 -7.75 5.37 -18.12
C MET A 19 -6.30 5.53 -18.65
N PRO A 20 -5.99 6.45 -19.58
CA PRO A 20 -4.61 6.64 -20.05
C PRO A 20 -3.64 7.03 -18.93
N TYR A 21 -4.11 7.79 -17.94
CA TYR A 21 -3.29 8.19 -16.79
C TYR A 21 -3.02 7.00 -15.85
N TYR A 22 -4.02 6.16 -15.60
CA TYR A 22 -3.85 4.95 -14.79
C TYR A 22 -2.83 4.00 -15.43
N LEU A 23 -2.91 3.81 -16.75
CA LEU A 23 -1.94 2.99 -17.49
C LEU A 23 -0.53 3.60 -17.44
N LYS A 24 -0.41 4.92 -17.57
CA LYS A 24 0.87 5.63 -17.43
C LYS A 24 1.47 5.44 -16.04
N ARG A 25 0.67 5.54 -14.96
CA ARG A 25 1.14 5.30 -13.59
C ARG A 25 1.68 3.88 -13.42
N ILE A 26 1.00 2.87 -13.96
CA ILE A 26 1.48 1.48 -13.92
C ILE A 26 2.81 1.34 -14.69
N GLN A 27 2.91 1.92 -15.88
CA GLN A 27 4.13 1.86 -16.68
C GLN A 27 5.32 2.47 -15.94
N LEU A 28 5.14 3.66 -15.36
CA LEU A 28 6.19 4.33 -14.57
C LEU A 28 6.53 3.54 -13.31
N PHE A 29 5.52 3.00 -12.60
CA PHE A 29 5.73 2.13 -11.45
C PHE A 29 6.60 0.93 -11.82
N GLU A 30 6.27 0.23 -12.91
CA GLU A 30 7.03 -0.94 -13.36
C GLU A 30 8.48 -0.59 -13.74
N GLN A 31 8.69 0.57 -14.37
CA GLN A 31 10.01 1.09 -14.69
C GLN A 31 10.84 1.36 -13.41
N TYR A 32 10.28 2.11 -12.45
CA TYR A 32 10.99 2.43 -11.21
C TYR A 32 11.22 1.20 -10.35
N ALA A 33 10.24 0.31 -10.26
CA ALA A 33 10.39 -0.96 -9.55
C ALA A 33 11.44 -1.86 -10.20
N ALA A 34 11.58 -1.86 -11.53
CA ALA A 34 12.63 -2.60 -12.21
C ALA A 34 14.03 -2.05 -11.86
N ASN A 35 14.19 -0.73 -11.84
CA ASN A 35 15.45 -0.09 -11.45
C ASN A 35 15.81 -0.41 -9.99
N GLN A 36 14.84 -0.34 -9.07
CA GLN A 36 15.07 -0.66 -7.67
C GLN A 36 15.38 -2.15 -7.47
N ARG A 37 14.68 -3.07 -8.16
CA ARG A 37 14.99 -4.50 -8.13
C ARG A 37 16.41 -4.79 -8.63
N ALA A 38 16.86 -4.13 -9.70
CA ALA A 38 18.23 -4.30 -10.19
C ALA A 38 19.27 -3.88 -9.13
N ARG A 39 19.07 -2.72 -8.50
CA ARG A 39 19.94 -2.24 -7.39
C ARG A 39 19.94 -3.21 -6.20
N ILE A 40 18.77 -3.71 -5.81
CA ILE A 40 18.64 -4.68 -4.72
C ILE A 40 19.36 -5.98 -5.08
N GLU A 41 19.20 -6.48 -6.30
CA GLU A 41 19.82 -7.73 -6.74
C GLU A 41 21.35 -7.63 -6.79
N GLU A 42 21.89 -6.52 -7.30
CA GLU A 42 23.32 -6.22 -7.20
C GLU A 42 23.79 -6.20 -5.74
N ALA A 43 23.01 -5.57 -4.85
CA ALA A 43 23.35 -5.49 -3.44
C ALA A 43 23.21 -6.84 -2.69
N ARG A 44 22.36 -7.76 -3.17
CA ARG A 44 22.24 -9.14 -2.66
C ARG A 44 23.46 -9.98 -2.96
N GLN A 45 24.08 -9.78 -4.12
CA GLN A 45 25.27 -10.53 -4.53
C GLN A 45 26.47 -10.27 -3.61
N ALA A 46 26.49 -9.15 -2.88
CA ALA A 46 27.51 -8.86 -1.88
C ALA A 46 27.49 -9.84 -0.69
N ASN A 47 26.38 -10.57 -0.48
CA ASN A 47 26.16 -11.56 0.59
C ASN A 47 26.69 -11.10 1.97
N GLN A 48 26.47 -9.81 2.28
CA GLN A 48 26.99 -9.18 3.48
C GLN A 48 26.15 -9.62 4.68
N GLU A 49 26.80 -10.09 5.75
CA GLU A 49 26.12 -10.41 7.00
C GLU A 49 25.77 -9.15 7.79
N ILE A 50 24.59 -9.17 8.40
CA ILE A 50 24.10 -8.18 9.36
C ILE A 50 23.67 -8.88 10.65
N THR A 51 23.69 -8.13 11.74
CA THR A 51 23.23 -8.58 13.06
C THR A 51 21.77 -8.18 13.26
N LEU A 52 20.90 -9.18 13.43
CA LEU A 52 19.49 -9.00 13.70
C LEU A 52 19.18 -9.30 15.16
N THR A 53 18.58 -8.36 15.87
CA THR A 53 18.07 -8.55 17.23
C THR A 53 16.59 -8.90 17.19
N LEU A 54 16.24 -10.07 17.72
CA LEU A 54 14.87 -10.58 17.76
C LEU A 54 14.08 -9.97 18.93
N PRO A 55 12.73 -10.10 18.93
CA PRO A 55 11.88 -9.59 20.01
C PRO A 55 12.21 -10.16 21.40
N ASP A 56 12.81 -11.35 21.48
CA ASP A 56 13.24 -11.99 22.73
C ASP A 56 14.63 -11.53 23.20
N GLY A 57 15.24 -10.55 22.51
CA GLY A 57 16.57 -10.02 22.77
C GLY A 57 17.71 -10.88 22.23
N LYS A 58 17.42 -12.04 21.62
CA LYS A 58 18.47 -12.86 21.02
C LYS A 58 18.98 -12.22 19.73
N GLN A 59 20.28 -12.32 19.51
CA GLN A 59 20.89 -11.89 18.27
C GLN A 59 21.08 -13.08 17.33
N ARG A 60 20.89 -12.85 16.04
CA ARG A 60 21.18 -13.82 14.98
C ARG A 60 21.84 -13.14 13.79
N LYS A 61 22.48 -13.94 12.94
CA LYS A 61 22.99 -13.49 11.65
C LYS A 61 21.88 -13.51 10.61
N ALA A 62 21.83 -12.46 9.81
CA ALA A 62 20.96 -12.32 8.66
C ALA A 62 21.79 -11.81 7.47
N ILE A 63 21.25 -11.94 6.26
CA ILE A 63 21.94 -11.51 5.04
C ILE A 63 21.30 -10.19 4.59
N LYS A 64 22.12 -9.15 4.49
CA LYS A 64 21.73 -7.81 4.05
C LYS A 64 21.08 -7.87 2.66
N ASN A 65 20.00 -7.12 2.47
CA ASN A 65 19.21 -7.05 1.25
C ASN A 65 18.55 -8.38 0.80
N VAL A 66 18.70 -9.46 1.59
CA VAL A 66 18.10 -10.76 1.31
C VAL A 66 17.06 -11.10 2.36
N THR A 67 17.45 -11.12 3.65
CA THR A 67 16.56 -11.55 4.74
C THR A 67 15.42 -10.57 4.93
N THR A 68 14.19 -11.09 5.03
CA THR A 68 12.97 -10.28 5.24
C THR A 68 12.32 -10.55 6.61
N PRO A 69 11.54 -9.60 7.17
CA PRO A 69 10.73 -9.85 8.37
C PRO A 69 9.82 -11.08 8.26
N GLN A 70 9.25 -11.34 7.07
CA GLN A 70 8.39 -12.50 6.85
C GLN A 70 9.14 -13.83 7.03
N GLU A 71 10.41 -13.89 6.62
CA GLU A 71 11.27 -15.07 6.83
C GLU A 71 11.61 -15.23 8.31
N VAL A 72 11.97 -14.14 8.99
CA VAL A 72 12.22 -14.12 10.43
C VAL A 72 11.00 -14.63 11.20
N ALA A 73 9.80 -14.17 10.85
CA ALA A 73 8.56 -14.64 11.47
C ALA A 73 8.32 -16.15 11.26
N LYS A 74 8.64 -16.68 10.06
CA LYS A 74 8.52 -18.11 9.73
C LYS A 74 9.47 -18.98 10.53
N GLU A 75 10.70 -18.51 10.73
CA GLU A 75 11.70 -19.20 11.53
C GLU A 75 11.32 -19.27 13.01
N ILE A 76 10.73 -18.20 13.57
CA ILE A 76 10.25 -18.19 14.96
C ILE A 76 9.11 -19.20 15.12
N SER A 77 8.05 -19.07 14.31
CA SER A 77 7.02 -20.12 14.22
C SER A 77 6.12 -19.93 13.00
N SER A 78 5.64 -21.05 12.44
CA SER A 78 4.64 -21.02 11.37
C SER A 78 3.31 -20.36 11.77
N GLY A 79 2.99 -20.36 13.08
CA GLY A 79 1.82 -19.68 13.62
C GLY A 79 1.98 -18.16 13.62
N LEU A 80 3.13 -17.65 14.05
CA LEU A 80 3.45 -16.22 14.04
C LEU A 80 3.48 -15.67 12.61
N ALA A 81 4.13 -16.38 11.69
CA ALA A 81 4.21 -16.00 10.28
C ALA A 81 2.85 -15.83 9.59
N LYS A 82 1.80 -16.46 10.09
CA LYS A 82 0.42 -16.36 9.57
C LYS A 82 -0.39 -15.22 10.21
N LYS A 83 0.06 -14.72 11.36
CA LYS A 83 -0.63 -13.68 12.15
C LYS A 83 0.00 -12.31 12.01
N VAL A 84 1.30 -12.25 11.72
CA VAL A 84 2.02 -11.00 11.57
C VAL A 84 1.49 -10.23 10.37
N VAL A 85 1.23 -8.94 10.58
CA VAL A 85 0.70 -8.00 9.58
C VAL A 85 1.78 -7.01 9.19
N VAL A 86 2.57 -6.52 10.13
CA VAL A 86 3.61 -5.52 9.88
C VAL A 86 4.81 -5.78 10.80
N ALA A 87 5.99 -5.32 10.40
CA ALA A 87 7.16 -5.32 11.25
C ALA A 87 7.54 -3.88 11.63
N GLU A 88 8.29 -3.75 12.71
CA GLU A 88 9.04 -2.54 13.03
C GLU A 88 10.52 -2.88 13.04
N VAL A 89 11.31 -2.08 12.35
CA VAL A 89 12.76 -2.18 12.25
C VAL A 89 13.34 -0.88 12.79
N ASP A 90 14.06 -0.96 13.91
CA ASP A 90 14.65 0.18 14.61
C ASP A 90 13.65 1.34 14.87
N GLY A 91 12.43 1.00 15.27
CA GLY A 91 11.39 1.98 15.58
C GLY A 91 10.66 2.55 14.36
N GLN A 92 10.98 2.08 13.14
CA GLN A 92 10.28 2.44 11.92
C GLN A 92 9.41 1.28 11.42
N PRO A 93 8.19 1.53 10.93
CA PRO A 93 7.39 0.51 10.27
C PRO A 93 8.10 -0.04 9.05
N TRP A 94 7.85 -1.33 8.78
CA TRP A 94 8.54 -2.06 7.73
C TRP A 94 7.64 -3.14 7.13
N ASP A 95 7.51 -3.12 5.81
CA ASP A 95 6.83 -4.18 5.06
C ASP A 95 7.44 -5.56 5.33
N LEU A 96 6.59 -6.58 5.46
CA LEU A 96 7.04 -7.94 5.74
C LEU A 96 7.91 -8.55 4.64
N ALA A 97 7.72 -8.11 3.39
CA ALA A 97 8.47 -8.55 2.23
C ALA A 97 9.70 -7.68 1.91
N ARG A 98 9.88 -6.54 2.61
CA ARG A 98 11.00 -5.65 2.38
C ARG A 98 12.26 -6.23 3.05
N PRO A 99 13.37 -6.43 2.30
CA PRO A 99 14.61 -6.93 2.87
C PRO A 99 15.21 -5.98 3.92
N LEU A 100 15.93 -6.54 4.87
CA LEU A 100 16.66 -5.78 5.90
C LEU A 100 17.97 -5.21 5.32
N GLU A 101 18.23 -3.94 5.58
CA GLU A 101 19.30 -3.18 4.90
C GLU A 101 20.54 -2.96 5.79
N ALA A 102 20.43 -3.16 7.11
CA ALA A 102 21.50 -2.96 8.07
C ALA A 102 21.29 -3.80 9.33
N ASP A 103 22.27 -3.75 10.24
CA ASP A 103 22.12 -4.24 11.62
C ASP A 103 20.93 -3.54 12.26
N CYS A 104 19.99 -4.31 12.81
CA CYS A 104 18.72 -3.77 13.27
C CYS A 104 18.08 -4.63 14.36
N ALA A 105 17.16 -4.02 15.11
CA ALA A 105 16.22 -4.69 15.99
C ALA A 105 14.85 -4.78 15.33
N ILE A 106 14.24 -5.96 15.38
CA ILE A 106 12.92 -6.20 14.78
C ILE A 106 11.86 -6.50 15.83
N LYS A 107 10.68 -5.92 15.63
CA LYS A 107 9.43 -6.33 16.28
C LYS A 107 8.41 -6.75 15.22
N LEU A 108 7.52 -7.64 15.59
CA LEU A 108 6.54 -8.24 14.70
C LEU A 108 5.16 -8.05 15.31
N TYR A 109 4.27 -7.36 14.60
CA TYR A 109 2.95 -7.01 15.07
C TYR A 109 1.87 -7.78 14.30
N GLY A 110 0.92 -8.35 15.03
CA GLY A 110 -0.28 -8.94 14.47
C GLY A 110 -1.44 -7.94 14.43
N PHE A 111 -2.59 -8.37 13.92
CA PHE A 111 -3.78 -7.51 13.82
C PHE A 111 -4.32 -7.03 15.18
N ASP A 112 -4.05 -7.74 16.27
CA ASP A 112 -4.54 -7.35 17.59
C ASP A 112 -3.73 -6.17 18.19
N ASP A 113 -2.54 -5.90 17.64
CA ASP A 113 -1.66 -4.79 18.04
C ASP A 113 -2.06 -3.48 17.34
N PRO A 114 -1.91 -2.31 17.99
CA PRO A 114 -2.21 -1.00 17.39
C PRO A 114 -1.53 -0.78 16.03
N GLU A 115 -0.25 -1.13 15.92
CA GLU A 115 0.57 -0.99 14.70
C GLU A 115 0.03 -1.89 13.58
N GLY A 116 -0.42 -3.10 13.92
CA GLY A 116 -1.03 -4.01 12.95
C GLY A 116 -2.41 -3.54 12.49
N LYS A 117 -3.21 -2.92 13.36
CA LYS A 117 -4.51 -2.31 12.98
C LYS A 117 -4.31 -1.11 12.07
N ASP A 118 -3.36 -0.24 12.41
CA ASP A 118 -3.04 0.94 11.62
C ASP A 118 -2.62 0.55 10.20
N ALA A 119 -1.66 -0.38 10.06
CA ALA A 119 -1.25 -0.91 8.76
C ALA A 119 -2.40 -1.57 7.98
N PHE A 120 -3.27 -2.31 8.68
CA PHE A 120 -4.44 -2.95 8.07
C PHE A 120 -5.46 -1.92 7.55
N TRP A 121 -5.79 -0.91 8.35
CA TRP A 121 -6.74 0.14 7.97
C TRP A 121 -6.19 1.03 6.87
N HIS A 122 -4.91 1.35 6.92
CA HIS A 122 -4.25 2.10 5.87
C HIS A 122 -4.27 1.33 4.53
N SER A 123 -3.95 0.04 4.56
CA SER A 123 -4.04 -0.82 3.36
C SER A 123 -5.48 -0.95 2.85
N SER A 124 -6.46 -0.98 3.75
CA SER A 124 -7.89 -1.03 3.40
C SER A 124 -8.35 0.26 2.72
N ALA A 125 -7.82 1.41 3.12
CA ALA A 125 -8.05 2.68 2.44
C ALA A 125 -7.59 2.59 0.97
N HIS A 126 -6.40 2.06 0.69
CA HIS A 126 -5.94 1.88 -0.70
C HIS A 126 -6.87 1.00 -1.54
N VAL A 127 -7.42 -0.08 -0.97
CA VAL A 127 -8.40 -0.92 -1.68
C VAL A 127 -9.71 -0.17 -1.96
N LEU A 128 -10.14 0.70 -1.05
CA LEU A 128 -11.28 1.60 -1.29
C LEU A 128 -10.94 2.66 -2.37
N GLY A 129 -9.76 3.27 -2.31
CA GLY A 129 -9.28 4.21 -3.32
C GLY A 129 -9.27 3.58 -4.72
N GLN A 130 -8.84 2.32 -4.82
CA GLN A 130 -8.88 1.56 -6.06
C GLN A 130 -10.31 1.44 -6.60
N ALA A 131 -11.29 1.16 -5.73
CA ALA A 131 -12.67 1.10 -6.15
C ALA A 131 -13.18 2.46 -6.65
N LEU A 132 -12.82 3.54 -5.96
CA LEU A 132 -13.19 4.91 -6.35
C LEU A 132 -12.59 5.31 -7.71
N GLU A 133 -11.31 5.04 -7.97
CA GLU A 133 -10.69 5.36 -9.26
C GLU A 133 -11.27 4.55 -10.42
N LEU A 134 -11.44 3.23 -10.23
CA LEU A 134 -11.78 2.31 -11.31
C LEU A 134 -13.27 2.26 -11.64
N GLU A 135 -14.14 2.54 -10.66
CA GLU A 135 -15.58 2.54 -10.87
C GLU A 135 -16.13 3.94 -11.11
N PHE A 136 -15.49 4.98 -10.58
CA PHE A 136 -16.04 6.33 -10.59
C PHE A 136 -15.15 7.38 -11.26
N GLY A 137 -13.90 7.04 -11.62
CA GLY A 137 -12.97 7.99 -12.22
C GLY A 137 -12.58 9.11 -11.27
N ALA A 138 -12.55 8.81 -9.97
CA ALA A 138 -12.34 9.79 -8.91
C ALA A 138 -10.88 10.26 -8.84
N ASP A 139 -10.68 11.55 -8.56
CA ASP A 139 -9.39 12.06 -8.14
C ASP A 139 -9.19 11.79 -6.64
N LEU A 140 -8.36 10.81 -6.31
CA LEU A 140 -8.02 10.48 -4.94
C LEU A 140 -7.21 11.59 -4.25
N THR A 141 -7.48 11.82 -2.96
CA THR A 141 -6.77 12.81 -2.15
C THR A 141 -6.03 12.14 -0.98
N ILE A 142 -6.60 12.16 0.23
CA ILE A 142 -6.08 11.55 1.45
C ILE A 142 -6.95 10.36 1.88
N GLY A 143 -6.32 9.32 2.41
CA GLY A 143 -7.02 8.15 2.95
C GLY A 143 -6.34 7.61 4.20
N PRO A 144 -6.44 8.30 5.34
CA PRO A 144 -5.76 7.89 6.56
C PRO A 144 -6.49 6.71 7.23
N ALA A 145 -5.71 5.93 7.98
CA ALA A 145 -6.25 5.03 8.99
C ALA A 145 -6.84 5.82 10.16
N LEU A 146 -7.86 5.26 10.78
CA LEU A 146 -8.48 5.71 12.03
C LEU A 146 -8.41 4.56 13.05
N GLU A 147 -8.63 4.85 14.33
CA GLU A 147 -8.61 3.84 15.39
C GLU A 147 -9.55 2.65 15.12
N GLU A 148 -10.76 2.93 14.63
CA GLU A 148 -11.80 1.92 14.37
C GLU A 148 -12.17 1.79 12.89
N GLY A 149 -11.33 2.25 11.96
CA GLY A 149 -11.60 2.13 10.54
C GLY A 149 -10.72 2.99 9.65
N PHE A 150 -11.25 3.41 8.52
CA PHE A 150 -10.55 4.22 7.53
C PHE A 150 -11.55 5.00 6.70
N TYR A 151 -11.07 6.04 6.01
CA TYR A 151 -11.82 6.70 4.95
C TYR A 151 -10.90 6.99 3.78
N TYR A 152 -11.49 7.40 2.66
CA TYR A 152 -10.74 7.91 1.52
C TYR A 152 -11.49 9.08 0.91
N ASP A 153 -10.87 10.26 0.97
CA ASP A 153 -11.41 11.48 0.36
C ASP A 153 -11.09 11.50 -1.13
N CYS A 154 -12.11 11.80 -1.94
CA CYS A 154 -11.96 11.86 -3.39
C CYS A 154 -12.82 12.98 -4.00
N PHE A 155 -12.45 13.40 -5.20
CA PHE A 155 -13.16 14.42 -5.97
C PHE A 155 -13.74 13.81 -7.25
N LEU A 156 -15.03 14.09 -7.50
CA LEU A 156 -15.81 13.53 -8.59
C LEU A 156 -16.32 14.59 -9.59
N GLY A 157 -15.75 15.80 -9.55
CA GLY A 157 -16.23 16.91 -10.38
C GLY A 157 -17.58 17.42 -9.89
N ASP A 158 -18.57 17.41 -10.78
CA ASP A 158 -19.96 17.79 -10.54
C ASP A 158 -20.84 16.61 -10.08
N LYS A 159 -20.28 15.40 -10.00
CA LYS A 159 -21.00 14.18 -9.62
C LYS A 159 -20.92 13.94 -8.12
N THR A 160 -21.84 13.15 -7.61
CA THR A 160 -21.89 12.74 -6.20
C THR A 160 -22.26 11.27 -6.11
N LEU A 161 -21.67 10.56 -5.15
CA LEU A 161 -22.03 9.18 -4.86
C LEU A 161 -23.40 9.12 -4.19
N THR A 162 -24.19 8.13 -4.58
CA THR A 162 -25.50 7.81 -3.99
C THR A 162 -25.41 6.50 -3.21
N GLU A 163 -26.42 6.18 -2.40
CA GLU A 163 -26.48 4.89 -1.71
C GLU A 163 -26.48 3.70 -2.69
N GLY A 164 -26.98 3.90 -3.91
CA GLY A 164 -26.95 2.88 -4.97
C GLY A 164 -25.54 2.52 -5.45
N ASP A 165 -24.59 3.45 -5.30
CA ASP A 165 -23.20 3.24 -5.71
C ASP A 165 -22.40 2.40 -4.70
N ARG A 166 -22.89 2.31 -3.45
CA ARG A 166 -22.25 1.53 -2.38
C ARG A 166 -22.06 0.06 -2.77
N ALA A 167 -23.07 -0.56 -3.36
CA ALA A 167 -23.00 -1.96 -3.78
C ALA A 167 -21.92 -2.19 -4.85
N ARG A 168 -21.67 -1.19 -5.70
CA ARG A 168 -20.61 -1.22 -6.73
C ARG A 168 -19.22 -1.14 -6.10
N ILE A 169 -19.05 -0.26 -5.10
CA ILE A 169 -17.81 -0.14 -4.32
C ILE A 169 -17.52 -1.46 -3.59
N GLU A 170 -18.50 -1.97 -2.82
CA GLU A 170 -18.35 -3.21 -2.04
C GLU A 170 -17.98 -4.39 -2.96
N LYS A 171 -18.65 -4.53 -4.11
CA LYS A 171 -18.32 -5.56 -5.11
C LYS A 171 -16.88 -5.47 -5.60
N ARG A 172 -16.37 -4.27 -5.86
CA ARG A 172 -14.98 -4.08 -6.32
C ARG A 172 -13.97 -4.41 -5.22
N VAL A 173 -14.22 -3.95 -3.99
CA VAL A 173 -13.38 -4.26 -2.82
C VAL A 173 -13.32 -5.78 -2.61
N GLU A 174 -14.47 -6.45 -2.63
CA GLU A 174 -14.53 -7.91 -2.53
C GLU A 174 -13.77 -8.61 -3.65
N GLN A 175 -13.82 -8.07 -4.87
CA GLN A 175 -13.07 -8.60 -6.00
C GLN A 175 -11.56 -8.48 -5.77
N ALA A 176 -11.06 -7.31 -5.36
CA ALA A 176 -9.64 -7.09 -5.07
C ALA A 176 -9.13 -8.06 -3.99
N VAL A 177 -9.95 -8.27 -2.96
CA VAL A 177 -9.71 -9.26 -1.90
C VAL A 177 -9.66 -10.69 -2.45
N LYS A 178 -10.64 -11.09 -3.26
CA LYS A 178 -10.72 -12.45 -3.84
C LYS A 178 -9.57 -12.74 -4.80
N GLU A 179 -9.13 -11.73 -5.54
CA GLU A 179 -7.95 -11.80 -6.41
C GLU A 179 -6.63 -11.92 -5.63
N GLY A 180 -6.64 -11.62 -4.33
CA GLY A 180 -5.44 -11.64 -3.50
C GLY A 180 -4.39 -10.66 -4.01
N GLN A 181 -4.82 -9.45 -4.42
CA GLN A 181 -3.95 -8.44 -4.97
C GLN A 181 -2.82 -8.13 -4.00
N LYS A 182 -1.59 -8.16 -4.52
CA LYS A 182 -0.39 -7.86 -3.75
C LYS A 182 -0.16 -6.36 -3.71
N PHE A 183 0.41 -5.93 -2.60
CA PHE A 183 0.93 -4.57 -2.45
C PHE A 183 2.40 -4.62 -2.84
N GLU A 184 2.75 -3.88 -3.89
CA GLU A 184 4.11 -3.74 -4.35
C GLU A 184 4.58 -2.32 -4.04
N ARG A 185 5.72 -2.20 -3.38
CA ARG A 185 6.31 -0.93 -2.94
C ARG A 185 7.41 -0.49 -3.90
N VAL A 186 7.48 0.81 -4.18
CA VAL A 186 8.62 1.45 -4.81
C VAL A 186 8.92 2.78 -4.13
N GLU A 187 10.19 3.07 -3.94
CA GLU A 187 10.66 4.39 -3.51
C GLU A 187 10.96 5.24 -4.73
N VAL A 188 10.43 6.45 -4.75
CA VAL A 188 10.59 7.40 -5.84
C VAL A 188 11.03 8.76 -5.32
N THR A 189 11.74 9.49 -6.16
CA THR A 189 12.04 10.90 -5.94
C THR A 189 10.77 11.74 -6.09
N ARG A 190 10.81 12.97 -5.58
CA ARG A 190 9.73 13.95 -5.78
C ARG A 190 9.38 14.16 -7.25
N ASP A 191 10.38 14.27 -8.12
CA ASP A 191 10.17 14.51 -9.56
C ASP A 191 9.53 13.29 -10.24
N GLU A 192 9.95 12.08 -9.88
CA GLU A 192 9.34 10.83 -10.36
C GLU A 192 7.89 10.70 -9.87
N ALA A 193 7.60 11.04 -8.60
CA ALA A 193 6.24 11.06 -8.07
C ALA A 193 5.36 12.08 -8.81
N LEU A 194 5.85 13.30 -9.06
CA LEU A 194 5.13 14.31 -9.85
C LEU A 194 4.85 13.82 -11.27
N ALA A 195 5.80 13.12 -11.90
CA ALA A 195 5.60 12.55 -13.24
C ALA A 195 4.48 11.49 -13.25
N MET A 196 4.31 10.74 -12.15
CA MET A 196 3.25 9.73 -12.01
C MET A 196 1.87 10.35 -11.81
N PHE A 197 1.75 11.40 -11.01
CA PHE A 197 0.45 11.93 -10.55
C PHE A 197 0.06 13.30 -11.14
N LEU A 198 0.70 13.73 -12.23
CA LEU A 198 0.54 15.08 -12.80
C LEU A 198 -0.92 15.46 -13.11
N GLU A 199 -1.76 14.50 -13.47
CA GLU A 199 -3.18 14.69 -13.77
C GLU A 199 -4.06 14.92 -12.54
N ASN A 200 -3.59 14.54 -11.35
CA ASN A 200 -4.33 14.69 -10.10
C ASN A 200 -3.77 15.88 -9.32
N LYS A 201 -4.46 17.03 -9.43
CA LYS A 201 -4.07 18.28 -8.76
C LYS A 201 -3.85 18.14 -7.26
N PHE A 202 -4.62 17.29 -6.59
CA PHE A 202 -4.53 17.11 -5.13
C PHE A 202 -3.24 16.35 -4.77
N LYS A 203 -2.90 15.30 -5.51
CA LYS A 203 -1.63 14.58 -5.33
C LYS A 203 -0.44 15.49 -5.66
N VAL A 204 -0.53 16.33 -6.70
CA VAL A 204 0.51 17.32 -7.04
C VAL A 204 0.74 18.29 -5.87
N GLU A 205 -0.32 18.81 -5.26
CA GLU A 205 -0.22 19.70 -4.09
C GLU A 205 0.45 18.98 -2.90
N ILE A 206 0.02 17.76 -2.59
CA ILE A 206 0.59 16.94 -1.51
C ILE A 206 2.09 16.71 -1.74
N ILE A 207 2.47 16.24 -2.94
CA ILE A 207 3.87 15.98 -3.29
C ILE A 207 4.70 17.25 -3.25
N THR A 208 4.12 18.38 -3.69
CA THR A 208 4.81 19.67 -3.74
C THR A 208 5.08 20.22 -2.34
N ALA A 209 4.21 19.93 -1.37
CA ALA A 209 4.35 20.33 0.02
C ALA A 209 5.42 19.53 0.78
N LEU A 210 5.82 18.35 0.28
CA LEU A 210 6.89 17.56 0.90
C LEU A 210 8.28 18.23 0.71
N PRO A 211 9.23 18.00 1.64
CA PRO A 211 10.61 18.43 1.46
C PRO A 211 11.20 17.93 0.13
N LYS A 212 12.08 18.71 -0.49
CA LYS A 212 12.64 18.37 -1.81
C LYS A 212 13.40 17.04 -1.82
N GLU A 213 14.09 16.75 -0.72
CA GLU A 213 14.88 15.52 -0.53
C GLU A 213 14.06 14.38 0.13
N ALA A 214 12.74 14.55 0.26
CA ALA A 214 11.90 13.49 0.80
C ALA A 214 11.88 12.29 -0.16
N VAL A 215 12.17 11.12 0.38
CA VAL A 215 11.89 9.85 -0.30
C VAL A 215 10.40 9.60 -0.19
N ILE A 216 9.74 9.41 -1.33
CA ILE A 216 8.30 9.17 -1.41
C ILE A 216 8.07 7.70 -1.68
N THR A 217 7.17 7.08 -0.94
CA THR A 217 6.77 5.70 -1.18
C THR A 217 5.50 5.67 -2.03
N VAL A 218 5.52 4.84 -3.07
CA VAL A 218 4.36 4.58 -3.93
C VAL A 218 4.05 3.09 -3.88
N TYR A 219 2.76 2.76 -3.79
CA TYR A 219 2.29 1.39 -3.79
C TYR A 219 1.44 1.09 -5.01
N ARG A 220 1.63 -0.10 -5.56
CA ARG A 220 0.73 -0.70 -6.54
C ARG A 220 -0.14 -1.74 -5.84
N VAL A 221 -1.45 -1.63 -6.05
CA VAL A 221 -2.47 -2.58 -5.58
C VAL A 221 -3.27 -3.04 -6.80
N GLY A 222 -2.84 -4.16 -7.38
CA GLY A 222 -3.36 -4.66 -8.65
C GLY A 222 -3.25 -3.59 -9.76
N PRO A 223 -4.37 -3.13 -10.35
CA PRO A 223 -4.38 -2.06 -11.37
C PRO A 223 -4.30 -0.61 -10.81
N MET A 224 -4.28 -0.39 -9.50
CA MET A 224 -4.15 0.96 -8.94
C MET A 224 -2.69 1.22 -8.54
N VAL A 225 -2.22 2.43 -8.76
CA VAL A 225 -0.96 2.94 -8.20
C VAL A 225 -1.26 4.22 -7.43
N ASP A 226 -0.89 4.24 -6.16
CA ASP A 226 -1.19 5.35 -5.26
C ASP A 226 -0.01 5.69 -4.34
N LEU A 227 0.03 6.96 -3.94
CA LEU A 227 1.03 7.52 -3.06
C LEU A 227 0.70 7.20 -1.60
N CYS A 228 1.70 6.66 -0.89
CA CYS A 228 1.62 6.42 0.54
C CYS A 228 2.65 7.29 1.24
N THR A 229 2.21 8.43 1.75
CA THR A 229 3.01 9.26 2.65
C THR A 229 2.11 9.73 3.78
N SER A 230 2.25 9.18 4.98
CA SER A 230 1.86 9.91 6.17
C SER A 230 3.04 10.79 6.60
N LEU A 231 2.75 12.06 6.84
CA LEU A 231 3.68 13.02 7.44
C LEU A 231 4.09 12.66 8.89
N GLN A 232 3.68 11.50 9.41
CA GLN A 232 3.80 11.12 10.82
C GLN A 232 4.15 9.64 10.99
N GLY A 233 5.38 9.25 10.60
CA GLY A 233 6.14 8.13 11.19
C GLY A 233 5.60 6.70 11.11
N PHE A 234 4.36 6.47 10.70
CA PHE A 234 3.75 5.17 10.46
C PHE A 234 2.89 5.24 9.20
N ASN A 235 3.22 4.45 8.17
CA ASN A 235 2.31 3.89 7.16
C ASN A 235 3.12 3.24 6.03
N ASP A 236 3.46 1.98 6.23
CA ASP A 236 3.82 1.06 5.15
C ASP A 236 2.56 0.23 4.86
N CYS A 237 2.14 0.14 3.59
CA CYS A 237 0.95 -0.63 3.22
C CYS A 237 1.29 -2.12 3.22
N VAL A 238 0.79 -2.87 4.21
CA VAL A 238 1.04 -4.31 4.31
C VAL A 238 -0.23 -5.11 4.09
N PHE A 239 -0.32 -5.77 2.93
CA PHE A 239 -1.35 -6.77 2.68
C PHE A 239 -0.76 -8.17 2.70
N ALA A 240 -0.34 -8.59 3.91
CA ALA A 240 -0.06 -9.99 4.21
C ALA A 240 -1.24 -10.69 4.90
N CYS A 241 -2.27 -9.93 5.32
CA CYS A 241 -3.46 -10.51 5.89
C CYS A 241 -4.47 -10.79 4.78
N ARG A 242 -4.68 -12.08 4.46
CA ARG A 242 -5.93 -12.54 3.81
C ARG A 242 -7.06 -11.83 4.54
N TRP A 243 -7.79 -10.96 3.83
CA TRP A 243 -9.07 -10.44 4.29
C TRP A 243 -9.97 -11.65 4.55
N ARG A 244 -9.97 -12.15 5.79
CA ARG A 244 -10.86 -13.22 6.18
C ARG A 244 -12.25 -12.61 6.11
N SER A 245 -13.14 -13.27 5.39
CA SER A 245 -14.58 -12.97 5.35
C SER A 245 -15.26 -12.93 6.74
N SER A 246 -14.51 -13.17 7.82
CA SER A 246 -14.94 -13.11 9.21
C SER A 246 -14.56 -11.80 9.93
N LEU A 247 -13.81 -10.88 9.32
CA LEU A 247 -13.59 -9.56 9.93
C LEU A 247 -14.79 -8.66 9.62
N PRO A 248 -15.51 -8.16 10.63
CA PRO A 248 -16.71 -7.37 10.41
C PRO A 248 -16.32 -6.07 9.73
N PHE A 249 -16.99 -5.76 8.61
CA PHE A 249 -17.16 -4.37 8.21
C PHE A 249 -17.73 -3.62 9.42
N PRO A 250 -17.18 -2.47 9.85
CA PRO A 250 -17.79 -1.69 10.90
C PRO A 250 -19.20 -1.35 10.46
N ARG A 251 -20.20 -2.03 11.04
CA ARG A 251 -21.58 -1.59 10.93
C ARG A 251 -21.64 -0.31 11.73
N ARG A 252 -21.81 0.83 11.05
CA ARG A 252 -22.15 2.07 11.74
C ARG A 252 -23.37 1.78 12.63
N GLN A 253 -23.24 2.15 13.91
CA GLN A 253 -24.39 2.35 14.79
C GLN A 253 -25.23 3.52 14.27
#